data_AF-A0A6S5RSW9-F1
#
_entry.id   AF-A0A6S5RSW9-F1
#
_cell.length_a   1.000
_cell.length_b   1.000
_cell.length_c   1.000
_cell.angle_alpha   90.00
_cell.angle_beta   90.00
_cell.angle_gamma   90.00
#
_symmetry.space_group_name_H-M   'P 1'
#
loop_
_entity.id
_entity.type
_entity.pdbx_description
1 polymer ?
#
loop_
_entity_poly.entity_id
_entity_poly.type
_entity_poly.pdbx_seq_one_letter_code
_entity_poly.pdbx_strand_id
1 'polypeptide(L)'
;MDRLELLDELDRLLPPVDKPEGPDLSFHPSGCDACDMLRTELAIWPGRKLPMEALFWLHDDMSSLSAAGWRWALPSYLRLVLESPPDEINLLLGFLILNLNPSPAYREDTRTRLGALDAQQLGLLLRFMQWCGEQPWLLAWGEDIDQACSFLDDLRRRR
;
A
#
# COMPACT_ATOMS: atom_id res chain seq x y z
N MET A 1 6.63 12.15 -14.48
CA MET A 1 6.07 13.01 -13.39
C MET A 1 7.11 13.15 -12.30
N ASP A 2 7.24 14.29 -11.62
CA ASP A 2 8.33 14.46 -10.64
C ASP A 2 7.97 13.86 -9.26
N ARG A 3 8.97 13.30 -8.58
CA ARG A 3 8.87 12.73 -7.22
C ARG A 3 8.30 13.73 -6.22
N LEU A 4 8.65 15.01 -6.34
CA LEU A 4 8.14 16.07 -5.48
C LEU A 4 6.63 16.30 -5.64
N GLU A 5 6.12 16.24 -6.88
CA GLU A 5 4.68 16.36 -7.15
C GLU A 5 3.89 15.21 -6.50
N LEU A 6 4.44 13.99 -6.53
CA LEU A 6 3.84 12.83 -5.87
C LEU A 6 3.79 12.98 -4.35
N LEU A 7 4.84 13.54 -3.73
CA LEU A 7 4.86 13.80 -2.28
C LEU A 7 3.82 14.85 -1.88
N ASP A 8 3.68 15.92 -2.66
CA ASP A 8 2.67 16.96 -2.42
C ASP A 8 1.24 16.41 -2.56
N GLU A 9 1.00 15.58 -3.59
CA GLU A 9 -0.28 14.91 -3.76
C GLU A 9 -0.58 13.90 -2.65
N LEU A 10 0.45 13.17 -2.18
CA LEU A 10 0.34 12.24 -1.07
C LEU A 10 -0.18 12.92 0.19
N ASP A 11 0.40 14.06 0.56
CA ASP A 11 -0.03 14.82 1.74
C ASP A 11 -1.47 15.33 1.62
N ARG A 12 -1.91 15.66 0.40
CA ARG A 12 -3.25 16.18 0.15
C ARG A 12 -4.32 15.08 0.11
N LEU A 13 -4.03 13.95 -0.54
CA LEU A 13 -5.03 12.93 -0.85
C LEU A 13 -5.05 11.77 0.14
N LEU A 14 -3.92 11.49 0.79
CA LEU A 14 -3.76 10.42 1.75
C LEU A 14 -3.24 10.98 3.09
N PRO A 15 -4.00 11.87 3.76
CA PRO A 15 -3.58 12.42 5.04
C PRO A 15 -3.48 11.29 6.09
N PRO A 16 -2.55 11.39 7.06
CA PRO A 16 -2.45 10.43 8.16
C PRO A 16 -3.78 10.29 8.92
N VAL A 17 -4.24 9.07 9.10
CA VAL A 17 -5.47 8.75 9.85
C VAL A 17 -5.15 8.01 11.14
N ASP A 18 -6.10 7.98 12.07
CA ASP A 18 -5.95 7.17 13.28
C ASP A 18 -5.88 5.68 12.94
N LYS A 19 -5.06 4.97 13.71
CA LYS A 19 -4.88 3.52 13.56
C LYS A 19 -6.19 2.79 13.87
N PRO A 20 -6.66 1.87 13.01
CA PRO A 20 -7.82 1.04 13.33
C PRO A 20 -7.50 0.06 14.46
N GLU A 21 -8.50 -0.20 15.32
CA GLU A 21 -8.33 -1.04 16.50
C GLU A 21 -8.87 -2.46 16.28
N GLY A 22 -8.24 -3.44 16.93
CA GLY A 22 -8.74 -4.80 16.99
C GLY A 22 -9.04 -5.39 15.59
N PRO A 23 -10.22 -6.01 15.40
CA PRO A 23 -10.59 -6.62 14.12
C PRO A 23 -10.56 -5.68 12.91
N ASP A 24 -10.75 -4.37 13.12
CA ASP A 24 -10.76 -3.40 12.03
C ASP A 24 -9.38 -3.18 11.41
N LEU A 25 -8.30 -3.64 12.03
CA LEU A 25 -6.94 -3.54 11.48
C LEU A 25 -6.64 -4.63 10.43
N SER A 26 -7.23 -5.81 10.58
CA SER A 26 -6.86 -7.00 9.82
C SER A 26 -7.95 -7.46 8.86
N PHE A 27 -7.56 -8.08 7.75
CA PHE A 27 -8.48 -8.51 6.70
C PHE A 27 -9.51 -9.54 7.19
N HIS A 28 -9.06 -10.54 7.95
CA HIS A 28 -9.95 -11.46 8.64
C HIS A 28 -10.15 -11.01 10.09
N PRO A 29 -11.39 -10.81 10.55
CA PRO A 29 -11.65 -10.30 11.90
C PRO A 29 -11.33 -11.32 13.00
N SER A 30 -11.30 -12.62 12.68
CA SER A 30 -10.99 -13.70 13.61
C SER A 30 -10.65 -15.00 12.89
N GLY A 31 -9.95 -15.92 13.56
CA GLY A 31 -9.72 -17.28 13.07
C GLY A 31 -8.67 -17.39 11.97
N CYS A 32 -7.74 -16.44 11.93
CA CYS A 32 -6.65 -16.40 10.96
C CYS A 32 -5.35 -16.01 11.68
N ASP A 33 -4.46 -16.99 11.86
CA ASP A 33 -3.22 -16.80 12.63
C ASP A 33 -2.35 -15.65 12.11
N ALA A 34 -2.29 -15.45 10.79
CA ALA A 34 -1.56 -14.33 10.19
C ALA A 34 -2.18 -12.96 10.55
N CYS A 35 -3.51 -12.85 10.56
CA CYS A 35 -4.20 -11.63 10.97
C CYS A 35 -4.06 -11.39 12.48
N ASP A 36 -4.08 -12.47 13.29
CA ASP A 36 -3.90 -12.40 14.74
C ASP A 36 -2.47 -11.95 15.11
N MET A 37 -1.47 -12.49 14.41
CA MET A 37 -0.07 -12.07 14.53
C MET A 37 0.09 -10.60 14.10
N LEU A 38 -0.46 -10.20 12.96
CA LEU A 38 -0.44 -8.81 12.49
C LEU A 38 -0.99 -7.83 13.54
N ARG A 39 -2.14 -8.13 14.14
CA ARG A 39 -2.72 -7.26 15.18
C ARG A 39 -1.81 -7.17 16.41
N THR A 40 -1.17 -8.27 16.79
CA THR A 40 -0.27 -8.34 17.93
C THR A 40 1.00 -7.53 17.69
N GLU A 41 1.68 -7.77 16.57
CA GLU A 41 2.93 -7.10 16.20
C GLU A 41 2.72 -5.61 15.99
N LEU A 42 1.61 -5.21 15.35
CA LEU A 42 1.33 -3.80 15.16
C LEU A 42 0.89 -3.11 16.45
N ALA A 43 0.43 -3.81 17.49
CA ALA A 43 -0.11 -3.19 18.72
C ALA A 43 0.87 -2.22 19.38
N ILE A 44 2.18 -2.47 19.27
CA ILE A 44 3.25 -1.64 19.86
C ILE A 44 3.46 -0.31 19.14
N TRP A 45 2.89 -0.13 17.95
CA TRP A 45 3.01 1.08 17.13
C TRP A 45 1.70 1.88 17.21
N PRO A 46 1.53 2.79 18.18
CA PRO A 46 0.40 3.69 18.24
C PRO A 46 0.58 4.89 17.30
N GLY A 47 -0.53 5.55 16.96
CA GLY A 47 -0.52 6.83 16.26
C GLY A 47 -0.86 6.75 14.77
N ARG A 48 -0.78 7.92 14.12
CA ARG A 48 -1.27 8.13 12.75
C ARG A 48 -0.27 7.82 11.65
N LYS A 49 1.00 7.69 12.01
CA LYS A 49 2.11 7.43 11.08
C LYS A 49 2.90 6.24 11.60
N LEU A 50 3.22 5.33 10.70
CA LEU A 50 4.11 4.22 11.01
C LEU A 50 5.57 4.70 10.95
N PRO A 51 6.39 4.36 11.96
CA PRO A 51 7.83 4.55 11.86
C PRO A 51 8.43 3.56 10.86
N MET A 52 9.67 3.83 10.45
CA MET A 52 10.37 3.06 9.43
C MET A 52 10.46 1.57 9.81
N GLU A 53 10.79 1.27 11.06
CA GLU A 53 10.92 -0.10 11.59
C GLU A 53 9.62 -0.89 11.45
N ALA A 54 8.48 -0.24 11.66
CA ALA A 54 7.17 -0.87 11.50
C ALA A 54 6.83 -1.12 10.03
N LEU A 55 7.27 -0.25 9.11
CA LEU A 55 7.08 -0.44 7.67
C LEU A 55 7.94 -1.59 7.12
N PHE A 56 9.20 -1.70 7.58
CA PHE A 56 10.08 -2.83 7.27
C PHE A 56 9.56 -4.16 7.81
N TRP A 57 8.80 -4.15 8.90
CA TRP A 57 8.11 -5.35 9.34
C TRP A 57 6.87 -5.62 8.47
N LEU A 58 6.03 -4.60 8.28
CA LEU A 58 4.72 -4.70 7.62
C LEU A 58 4.77 -5.04 6.12
N HIS A 59 5.89 -4.79 5.43
CA HIS A 59 5.97 -4.96 3.98
C HIS A 59 5.57 -6.36 3.48
N ASP A 60 5.91 -7.42 4.23
CA ASP A 60 5.57 -8.81 3.90
C ASP A 60 4.10 -9.14 4.23
N ASP A 61 3.52 -8.43 5.19
CA ASP A 61 2.20 -8.70 5.77
C ASP A 61 1.09 -7.72 5.34
N MET A 62 1.35 -6.84 4.36
CA MET A 62 0.34 -5.87 3.90
C MET A 62 -0.96 -6.53 3.39
N SER A 63 -0.88 -7.75 2.87
CA SER A 63 -2.06 -8.52 2.44
C SER A 63 -2.96 -8.96 3.61
N SER A 64 -2.47 -8.92 4.84
CA SER A 64 -3.24 -9.21 6.05
C SER A 64 -3.97 -7.99 6.59
N LEU A 65 -3.74 -6.79 6.06
CA LEU A 65 -4.45 -5.57 6.46
C LEU A 65 -5.88 -5.53 5.92
N SER A 66 -6.79 -5.00 6.72
CA SER A 66 -8.15 -4.66 6.28
C SER A 66 -8.13 -3.42 5.37
N ALA A 67 -9.31 -3.03 4.88
CA ALA A 67 -9.49 -1.75 4.21
C ALA A 67 -9.06 -0.54 5.05
N ALA A 68 -9.41 -0.52 6.34
CA ALA A 68 -8.99 0.54 7.24
C ALA A 68 -7.49 0.45 7.55
N GLY A 69 -6.94 -0.77 7.66
CA GLY A 69 -5.52 -1.01 7.85
C GLY A 69 -4.68 -0.46 6.69
N TRP A 70 -5.09 -0.72 5.44
CA TRP A 70 -4.47 -0.15 4.25
C TRP A 70 -4.53 1.38 4.26
N ARG A 71 -5.69 1.96 4.52
CA ARG A 71 -5.85 3.42 4.58
C ARG A 71 -4.93 4.08 5.62
N TRP A 72 -4.65 3.40 6.73
CA TRP A 72 -3.74 3.87 7.77
C TRP A 72 -2.26 3.69 7.42
N ALA A 73 -1.87 2.53 6.91
CA ALA A 73 -0.45 2.20 6.69
C ALA A 73 0.10 2.78 5.37
N LEU A 74 -0.71 2.81 4.32
CA LEU A 74 -0.29 3.16 2.97
C LEU A 74 0.39 4.54 2.86
N PRO A 75 -0.08 5.63 3.51
CA PRO A 75 0.56 6.93 3.39
C PRO A 75 2.01 6.93 3.90
N SER A 76 2.27 6.25 5.02
CA SER A 76 3.62 6.11 5.57
C SER A 76 4.51 5.26 4.65
N TYR A 77 3.94 4.22 4.05
CA TYR A 77 4.66 3.35 3.12
C TYR A 77 5.09 4.09 1.84
N LEU A 78 4.16 4.80 1.20
CA LEU A 78 4.43 5.58 -0.01
C LEU A 78 5.44 6.69 0.27
N ARG A 79 5.31 7.37 1.41
CA ARG A 79 6.26 8.42 1.82
C ARG A 79 7.67 7.86 1.96
N LEU A 80 7.83 6.74 2.68
CA LEU A 80 9.14 6.09 2.83
C LEU A 80 9.77 5.78 1.47
N VAL A 81 9.00 5.17 0.56
CA VAL A 81 9.48 4.86 -0.80
C VAL A 81 9.87 6.12 -1.57
N LEU A 82 9.05 7.17 -1.49
CA LEU A 82 9.31 8.42 -2.19
C LEU A 82 10.45 9.23 -1.56
N GLU A 83 10.78 9.05 -0.29
CA GLU A 83 11.82 9.83 0.40
C GLU A 83 13.20 9.13 0.36
N SER A 84 13.23 7.80 0.37
CA SER A 84 14.45 7.02 0.48
C SER A 84 15.25 6.88 -0.83
N PRO A 85 16.56 6.58 -0.73
CA PRO A 85 17.38 6.11 -1.84
C PRO A 85 16.89 4.75 -2.40
N PRO A 86 17.02 4.49 -3.71
CA PRO A 86 16.48 3.27 -4.35
C PRO A 86 17.03 1.96 -3.78
N ASP A 87 18.31 1.94 -3.41
CA ASP A 87 19.00 0.78 -2.85
C ASP A 87 18.47 0.36 -1.48
N GLU A 88 17.90 1.28 -0.71
CA GLU A 88 17.34 1.01 0.62
C GLU A 88 15.90 0.46 0.57
N ILE A 89 15.16 0.75 -0.51
CA ILE A 89 13.71 0.48 -0.61
C ILE A 89 13.31 -0.52 -1.70
N ASN A 90 14.25 -1.04 -2.50
CA ASN A 90 13.93 -1.98 -3.57
C ASN A 90 13.08 -3.17 -3.10
N LEU A 91 13.37 -3.71 -1.91
CA LEU A 91 12.60 -4.81 -1.34
C LEU A 91 11.16 -4.38 -1.01
N LEU A 92 11.01 -3.29 -0.26
CA LEU A 92 9.70 -2.75 0.14
C LEU A 92 8.85 -2.44 -1.08
N LEU A 93 9.44 -1.82 -2.09
CA LEU A 93 8.74 -1.47 -3.31
C LEU A 93 8.30 -2.73 -4.07
N GLY A 94 9.14 -3.76 -4.15
CA GLY A 94 8.76 -5.05 -4.75
C GLY A 94 7.51 -5.65 -4.11
N PHE A 95 7.44 -5.68 -2.76
CA PHE A 95 6.25 -6.18 -2.06
C PHE A 95 5.01 -5.31 -2.29
N LEU A 96 5.16 -3.98 -2.35
CA LEU A 96 4.03 -3.10 -2.67
C LEU A 96 3.51 -3.36 -4.09
N ILE A 97 4.40 -3.50 -5.07
CA ILE A 97 4.04 -3.84 -6.46
C ILE A 97 3.24 -5.16 -6.49
N LEU A 98 3.70 -6.19 -5.79
CA LEU A 98 3.00 -7.48 -5.72
C LEU A 98 1.62 -7.38 -5.06
N ASN A 99 1.47 -6.56 -4.01
CA ASN A 99 0.17 -6.32 -3.37
C ASN A 99 -0.80 -5.54 -4.28
N LEU A 100 -0.29 -4.77 -5.24
CA LEU A 100 -1.08 -4.00 -6.19
C LEU A 100 -1.26 -4.70 -7.55
N ASN A 101 -0.51 -5.78 -7.80
CA ASN A 101 -0.65 -6.68 -8.95
C ASN A 101 -1.28 -8.04 -8.54
N PRO A 102 -2.58 -8.08 -8.19
CA PRO A 102 -3.18 -9.34 -7.77
C PRO A 102 -3.38 -10.29 -8.96
N SER A 103 -2.98 -11.55 -8.76
CA SER A 103 -3.38 -12.63 -9.66
C SER A 103 -4.91 -12.76 -9.70
N PRO A 104 -5.50 -13.37 -10.76
CA PRO A 104 -6.95 -13.45 -10.93
C PRO A 104 -7.72 -13.98 -9.70
N ALA A 105 -7.14 -14.93 -8.97
CA ALA A 105 -7.74 -15.53 -7.79
C ALA A 105 -7.87 -14.57 -6.59
N TYR A 106 -6.99 -13.58 -6.49
CA TYR A 106 -6.93 -12.64 -5.35
C TYR A 106 -7.44 -11.23 -5.70
N ARG A 107 -7.96 -11.02 -6.92
CA ARG A 107 -8.45 -9.70 -7.35
C ARG A 107 -9.55 -9.17 -6.42
N GLU A 108 -10.50 -10.01 -6.02
CA GLU A 108 -11.63 -9.56 -5.19
C GLU A 108 -11.20 -9.23 -3.76
N ASP A 109 -10.33 -10.05 -3.17
CA ASP A 109 -9.74 -9.75 -1.86
C ASP A 109 -8.97 -8.42 -1.91
N THR A 110 -8.20 -8.20 -2.97
CA THR A 110 -7.43 -6.96 -3.14
C THR A 110 -8.34 -5.74 -3.34
N ARG A 111 -9.46 -5.89 -4.06
CA ARG A 111 -10.49 -4.84 -4.14
C ARG A 111 -11.10 -4.52 -2.77
N THR A 112 -11.31 -5.54 -1.95
CA THR A 112 -11.83 -5.40 -0.59
C THR A 112 -10.81 -4.67 0.31
N ARG A 113 -9.54 -5.06 0.25
CA ARG A 113 -8.43 -4.41 0.97
C ARG A 113 -8.22 -2.95 0.57
N LEU A 114 -8.45 -2.60 -0.69
CA LEU A 114 -8.40 -1.20 -1.14
C LEU A 114 -9.77 -0.50 -1.04
N GLY A 115 -10.75 -1.12 -0.39
CA GLY A 115 -12.14 -0.67 -0.34
C GLY A 115 -12.37 0.66 0.38
N ALA A 116 -11.45 1.06 1.26
CA ALA A 116 -11.53 2.32 1.99
C ALA A 116 -10.92 3.51 1.22
N LEU A 117 -10.35 3.25 0.03
CA LEU A 117 -9.77 4.28 -0.83
C LEU A 117 -10.80 4.78 -1.85
N ASP A 118 -10.88 6.10 -1.99
CA ASP A 118 -11.73 6.75 -2.99
C ASP A 118 -11.05 6.82 -4.38
N ALA A 119 -11.79 7.33 -5.37
CA ALA A 119 -11.29 7.45 -6.74
C ALA A 119 -10.07 8.39 -6.88
N GLN A 120 -9.92 9.42 -6.03
CA GLN A 120 -8.76 10.32 -6.06
C GLN A 120 -7.53 9.65 -5.47
N GLN A 121 -7.70 8.93 -4.36
CA GLN A 121 -6.66 8.16 -3.69
C GLN A 121 -6.15 7.01 -4.56
N LEU A 122 -7.06 6.28 -5.23
CA LEU A 122 -6.69 5.28 -6.23
C LEU A 122 -5.98 5.91 -7.44
N GLY A 123 -6.38 7.12 -7.83
CA GLY A 123 -5.69 7.90 -8.87
C GLY A 123 -4.25 8.25 -8.49
N LEU A 124 -3.99 8.58 -7.23
CA LEU A 124 -2.64 8.79 -6.71
C LEU A 124 -1.82 7.50 -6.76
N LEU A 125 -2.39 6.37 -6.32
CA LEU A 125 -1.71 5.07 -6.42
C LEU A 125 -1.35 4.70 -7.86
N LEU A 126 -2.27 4.94 -8.80
CA LEU A 126 -2.01 4.71 -10.22
C LEU A 126 -0.85 5.58 -10.72
N ARG A 127 -0.84 6.87 -10.38
CA ARG A 127 0.24 7.79 -10.73
C ARG A 127 1.58 7.37 -10.10
N PHE A 128 1.56 6.92 -8.84
CA PHE A 128 2.74 6.37 -8.17
C PHE A 128 3.28 5.15 -8.92
N MET A 129 2.42 4.19 -9.32
CA MET A 129 2.84 3.02 -10.10
C MET A 129 3.39 3.39 -11.48
N GLN A 130 2.79 4.38 -12.16
CA GLN A 130 3.32 4.91 -13.42
C GLN A 130 4.71 5.52 -13.23
N TRP A 131 4.92 6.30 -12.17
CA TRP A 131 6.24 6.81 -11.81
C TRP A 131 7.24 5.68 -11.55
N CYS A 132 6.83 4.58 -10.90
CA CYS A 132 7.67 3.38 -10.77
C CYS A 132 8.05 2.83 -12.15
N GLY A 133 7.12 2.77 -13.11
CA GLY A 133 7.40 2.32 -14.49
C GLY A 133 8.40 3.21 -15.24
N GLU A 134 8.53 4.48 -14.85
CA GLU A 134 9.53 5.41 -15.40
C GLU A 134 10.94 5.22 -14.80
N GLN A 135 11.08 4.44 -13.71
CA GLN A 135 12.38 4.29 -13.02
C GLN A 135 13.27 3.21 -13.64
N PRO A 136 14.51 3.53 -14.06
CA PRO A 136 15.41 2.56 -14.68
C PRO A 136 15.78 1.36 -13.79
N TRP A 137 15.83 1.54 -12.47
CA TRP A 137 16.16 0.44 -11.54
C TRP A 137 14.98 -0.52 -11.30
N LEU A 138 13.79 -0.25 -11.86
CA LEU A 138 12.61 -1.12 -11.79
C LEU A 138 12.28 -1.82 -13.11
N LEU A 139 13.17 -1.77 -14.11
CA LEU A 139 12.92 -2.37 -15.43
C LEU A 139 12.51 -3.86 -15.35
N ALA A 140 13.05 -4.61 -14.37
CA ALA A 140 12.71 -6.01 -14.16
C ALA A 140 11.26 -6.24 -13.69
N TRP A 141 10.59 -5.21 -13.18
CA TRP A 141 9.21 -5.24 -12.67
C TRP A 141 8.20 -4.65 -13.66
N GLY A 142 8.59 -4.31 -14.89
CA GLY A 142 7.74 -3.60 -15.84
C GLY A 142 6.38 -4.27 -16.09
N GLU A 143 6.36 -5.60 -16.25
CA GLU A 143 5.11 -6.34 -16.44
C GLU A 143 4.20 -6.27 -15.20
N ASP A 144 4.76 -6.40 -14.01
CA ASP A 144 4.01 -6.31 -12.76
C ASP A 144 3.45 -4.90 -12.53
N ILE A 145 4.23 -3.87 -12.87
CA ILE A 145 3.82 -2.47 -12.78
C ILE A 145 2.66 -2.19 -13.74
N ASP A 146 2.74 -2.67 -14.98
CA ASP A 146 1.68 -2.52 -15.98
C ASP A 146 0.37 -3.19 -15.54
N GLN A 147 0.47 -4.41 -14.99
CA GLN A 147 -0.68 -5.12 -14.47
C GLN A 147 -1.28 -4.42 -13.23
N ALA A 148 -0.45 -3.92 -12.31
CA ALA A 148 -0.90 -3.12 -11.18
C ALA A 148 -1.60 -1.83 -11.64
N CYS A 149 -1.06 -1.13 -12.64
CA CYS A 149 -1.69 0.05 -13.22
C CYS A 149 -3.07 -0.29 -13.82
N SER A 150 -3.17 -1.39 -14.58
CA SER A 150 -4.43 -1.87 -15.15
C SER A 150 -5.47 -2.21 -14.07
N PHE A 151 -5.05 -2.90 -13.02
CA PHE A 151 -5.90 -3.21 -11.88
C PHE A 151 -6.40 -1.96 -11.15
N LEU A 152 -5.51 -1.01 -10.85
CA LEU A 152 -5.85 0.24 -10.17
C LEU A 152 -6.79 1.13 -11.02
N ASP A 153 -6.60 1.19 -12.35
CA ASP A 153 -7.48 1.94 -13.23
C ASP A 153 -8.89 1.31 -13.31
N ASP A 154 -9.00 -0.01 -13.42
CA ASP A 154 -10.28 -0.73 -13.34
C ASP A 154 -10.99 -0.45 -12.01
N LEU A 155 -10.27 -0.55 -10.89
CA LEU A 155 -10.83 -0.30 -9.56
C LEU A 155 -11.31 1.15 -9.41
N ARG A 156 -10.49 2.11 -9.85
CA ARG A 156 -10.80 3.54 -9.79
C ARG A 156 -12.05 3.91 -10.58
N ARG A 157 -12.25 3.35 -11.78
CA ARG A 157 -13.44 3.63 -12.62
C ARG A 157 -14.75 3.10 -12.04
N ARG A 158 -14.67 2.19 -11.06
CA ARG A 158 -15.83 1.59 -10.39
C ARG A 158 -16.21 2.31 -9.09
N ARG A 159 -15.51 3.38 -8.72
CA ARG A 159 -15.74 4.18 -7.52
C ARG A 159 -16.45 5.49 -7.84
#